data_AF-A0A7C4DC04-F1
#
_entry.id   AF-A0A7C4DC04-F1
#
_cell.length_a   1.000
_cell.length_b   1.000
_cell.length_c   1.000
_cell.angle_alpha   90.00
_cell.angle_beta   90.00
_cell.angle_gamma   90.00
#
_symmetry.space_group_name_H-M   'P 1'
#
loop_
_entity.id
_entity.type
_entity.pdbx_description
1 polymer ?
#
loop_
_entity_poly.entity_id
_entity_poly.type
_entity_poly.pdbx_seq_one_letter_code
_entity_poly.pdbx_strand_id
1 'polypeptide(L)'
;MSDAVFAGLCPSCGGDLTLAEVESSTCKSTGRRLCSFSIDDDFNRFLEFFERAVGASPRALQRLWARRVLRGESFAAVAPTGTGKTAFGAVMALFLAERGLKSYIIVPTTLLVRQVTESINLFMERTGVRASVKWYHSGVREDEKESFFKSLSEGDFQILVTTSQFLSSHFGKLRGKVFSFLFIDDVDSVLKASRNVERLLMLLGFEVVNNNWEGKAAGVLMVSTATAKPGGKAALFKKLLNFEVGSSNFEVRNIEDIYFGKKTLENLFNAVKLMGGGGIVYCSSSEEAMQVLEFLNSNGVRAGFVGARSKKDFDAFCRGELDVLVGAAYYYGVLVRGLNLPERVRYTVFYGAPFFRVKLADLDSASTKLLRVLAGIFREDERLKQYVSNVEKYADEIRAILKENFSTMRVSADDVVVKQNEVFLPDLRTYIQGSGRASRLHAGGITKGASMLLEDEEFASAFIKRASYYDLEFKGRGEVDFEKIREEIDRSRRGAEAEGGEPVKPALFIVESPTKARQIARFFGQPSVRVFRGNDGDVALVAYDVATGNYVMTVAASLGHVVDLVRDRGFFGVLVEENQKYVPVYGAIRRCRRCGYQFVGDGACPKCR
;
A
#
# COMPACT_ATOMS: atom_id res chain seq x y z
N MET A 1 -21.25 23.35 -26.62
CA MET A 1 -21.49 22.24 -25.67
C MET A 1 -22.99 22.09 -25.53
N SER A 2 -23.49 20.85 -25.42
CA SER A 2 -24.91 20.60 -25.15
C SER A 2 -25.24 21.05 -23.73
N ASP A 3 -26.20 21.96 -23.57
CA ASP A 3 -26.67 22.35 -22.23
C ASP A 3 -27.41 21.18 -21.58
N ALA A 4 -27.29 21.07 -20.26
CA ALA A 4 -28.00 20.09 -19.46
C ALA A 4 -28.33 20.66 -18.08
N VAL A 5 -29.41 20.16 -17.49
CA VAL A 5 -29.83 20.50 -16.13
C VAL A 5 -29.84 19.24 -15.28
N PHE A 6 -29.29 19.32 -14.07
CA PHE A 6 -29.26 18.26 -13.07
C PHE A 6 -30.22 18.65 -11.94
N ALA A 7 -31.42 18.08 -11.96
CA ALA A 7 -32.55 18.45 -11.11
C ALA A 7 -32.27 18.19 -9.62
N GLY A 8 -32.35 19.24 -8.80
CA GLY A 8 -32.12 19.15 -7.35
C GLY A 8 -30.70 18.74 -6.93
N LEU A 9 -29.72 18.83 -7.82
CA LEU A 9 -28.36 18.32 -7.58
C LEU A 9 -27.32 19.40 -7.23
N CYS A 10 -27.73 20.66 -7.03
CA CYS A 10 -26.80 21.71 -6.60
C CYS A 10 -26.40 21.53 -5.12
N PRO A 11 -25.13 21.26 -4.79
CA PRO A 11 -24.70 21.05 -3.40
C PRO A 11 -24.79 22.31 -2.53
N SER A 12 -24.88 23.51 -3.12
CA SER A 12 -24.93 24.78 -2.39
C SER A 12 -26.35 25.18 -1.97
N CYS A 13 -27.30 25.14 -2.92
CA CYS A 13 -28.69 25.58 -2.67
C CYS A 13 -29.72 24.45 -2.65
N GLY A 14 -29.35 23.21 -3.01
CA GLY A 14 -30.27 22.09 -3.17
C GLY A 14 -31.18 22.17 -4.41
N GLY A 15 -31.07 23.23 -5.20
CA GLY A 15 -31.83 23.44 -6.43
C GLY A 15 -31.23 22.71 -7.64
N ASP A 16 -31.75 23.03 -8.82
CA ASP A 16 -31.22 22.52 -10.08
C ASP A 16 -29.80 23.05 -10.33
N LEU A 17 -28.96 22.19 -10.90
CA LEU A 17 -27.57 22.49 -11.24
C LEU A 17 -27.41 22.47 -12.76
N THR A 18 -27.01 23.59 -13.36
CA THR A 18 -26.77 23.67 -14.81
C THR A 18 -25.35 23.24 -15.17
N LEU A 19 -25.13 22.77 -16.40
CA LEU A 19 -23.78 22.44 -16.88
C LEU A 19 -22.81 23.63 -16.79
N ALA A 20 -23.30 24.84 -17.08
CA ALA A 20 -22.54 26.07 -16.92
C ALA A 20 -22.11 26.35 -15.46
N GLU A 21 -22.94 26.00 -14.47
CA GLU A 21 -22.57 26.08 -13.05
C GLU A 21 -21.51 25.02 -12.67
N VAL A 22 -21.61 23.81 -13.24
CA VAL A 22 -20.59 22.76 -13.06
C VAL A 22 -19.24 23.23 -13.61
N GLU A 23 -19.21 23.74 -14.85
CA GLU A 23 -17.99 24.22 -15.52
C GLU A 23 -17.37 25.42 -14.78
N SER A 24 -18.19 26.37 -14.32
CA SER A 24 -17.73 27.51 -13.51
C SER A 24 -17.47 27.15 -12.05
N SER A 25 -17.77 25.92 -11.62
CA SER A 25 -17.66 25.43 -10.23
C SER A 25 -18.33 26.35 -9.20
N THR A 26 -19.36 27.10 -9.60
CA THR A 26 -20.01 28.12 -8.77
C THR A 26 -21.52 28.04 -8.96
N CYS A 27 -22.26 28.05 -7.84
CA CYS A 27 -23.71 28.13 -7.86
C CYS A 27 -24.14 29.56 -8.18
N LYS A 28 -24.95 29.75 -9.24
CA LYS A 28 -25.47 31.06 -9.65
C LYS A 28 -26.37 31.68 -8.59
N SER A 29 -27.21 30.87 -7.94
CA SER A 29 -28.19 31.36 -6.96
C SER A 29 -27.55 31.87 -5.67
N THR A 30 -26.44 31.28 -5.24
CA THR A 30 -25.80 31.61 -3.95
C THR A 30 -24.46 32.31 -4.08
N GLY A 31 -23.86 32.31 -5.28
CA GLY A 31 -22.48 32.79 -5.52
C GLY A 31 -21.38 31.93 -4.88
N ARG A 32 -21.73 30.82 -4.22
CA ARG A 32 -20.78 29.96 -3.52
C ARG A 32 -20.18 28.90 -4.44
N ARG A 33 -18.95 28.49 -4.15
CA ARG A 33 -18.29 27.38 -4.85
C ARG A 33 -19.03 26.06 -4.59
N LEU A 34 -19.20 25.25 -5.64
CA LEU A 34 -19.90 23.96 -5.55
C LEU A 34 -19.17 22.95 -4.66
N CYS A 35 -17.84 23.01 -4.64
CA CYS A 35 -16.98 22.14 -3.82
C CYS A 35 -16.54 22.83 -2.51
N SER A 36 -17.48 23.46 -1.80
CA SER A 36 -17.24 24.03 -0.48
C SER A 36 -17.73 23.10 0.63
N PHE A 37 -16.96 22.95 1.70
CA PHE A 37 -17.25 22.08 2.83
C PHE A 37 -17.17 22.88 4.14
N SER A 38 -17.94 22.44 5.15
CA SER A 38 -17.96 23.08 6.48
C SER A 38 -16.60 23.13 7.18
N ILE A 39 -15.66 22.27 6.79
CA ILE A 39 -14.32 22.17 7.37
C ILE A 39 -13.29 23.08 6.68
N ASP A 40 -13.63 23.74 5.57
CA ASP A 40 -12.61 24.39 4.72
C ASP A 40 -11.88 25.52 5.47
N ASP A 41 -12.57 26.24 6.35
CA ASP A 41 -11.95 27.27 7.21
C ASP A 41 -10.94 26.66 8.18
N ASP A 42 -11.32 25.57 8.85
CA ASP A 42 -10.43 24.83 9.76
C ASP A 42 -9.25 24.21 9.02
N PHE A 43 -9.48 23.74 7.80
CA PHE A 43 -8.44 23.21 6.94
C PHE A 43 -7.45 24.29 6.54
N ASN A 44 -7.89 25.48 6.14
CA ASN A 44 -7.00 26.60 5.80
C ASN A 44 -6.18 27.06 7.02
N ARG A 45 -6.81 27.16 8.20
CA ARG A 45 -6.10 27.44 9.46
C ARG A 45 -5.02 26.39 9.75
N PHE A 46 -5.32 25.12 9.50
CA PHE A 46 -4.33 24.06 9.64
C PHE A 46 -3.16 24.20 8.66
N LEU A 47 -3.40 24.61 7.40
CA LEU A 47 -2.32 24.82 6.42
C LEU A 47 -1.35 25.90 6.90
N GLU A 48 -1.86 27.05 7.33
CA GLU A 48 -1.07 28.16 7.88
C GLU A 48 -0.33 27.75 9.16
N PHE A 49 -1.00 27.00 10.04
CA PHE A 49 -0.40 26.45 11.25
C PHE A 49 0.77 25.52 10.93
N PHE A 50 0.57 24.60 9.99
CA PHE A 50 1.58 23.64 9.57
C PHE A 50 2.80 24.33 8.97
N GLU A 51 2.59 25.33 8.13
CA GLU A 51 3.67 26.09 7.50
C GLU A 51 4.51 26.84 8.54
N ARG A 52 3.88 27.47 9.54
CA ARG A 52 4.61 28.08 10.67
C ARG A 52 5.38 27.06 11.49
N ALA A 53 4.79 25.90 11.78
CA ALA A 53 5.43 24.85 12.58
C ALA A 53 6.65 24.23 11.87
N VAL A 54 6.46 23.81 10.62
CA VAL A 54 7.44 23.01 9.87
C VAL A 54 8.42 23.90 9.09
N GLY A 55 7.98 25.10 8.66
CA GLY A 55 8.73 26.00 7.77
C GLY A 55 8.47 25.74 6.29
N ALA A 56 7.50 24.89 5.95
CA ALA A 56 7.09 24.57 4.58
C ALA A 56 5.62 24.13 4.56
N SER A 57 4.91 24.40 3.46
CA SER A 57 3.52 23.98 3.31
C SER A 57 3.39 22.45 3.33
N PRO A 58 2.27 21.90 3.87
CA PRO A 58 2.08 20.46 3.97
C PRO A 58 1.93 19.82 2.58
N ARG A 59 2.50 18.63 2.39
CA ARG A 59 2.44 17.85 1.14
C ARG A 59 1.01 17.43 0.79
N ALA A 60 0.73 17.09 -0.46
CA ALA A 60 -0.60 16.65 -0.91
C ALA A 60 -1.23 15.54 -0.07
N LEU A 61 -0.45 14.54 0.34
CA LEU A 61 -0.95 13.47 1.21
C LEU A 61 -1.25 13.97 2.63
N GLN A 62 -0.43 14.87 3.17
CA GLN A 62 -0.68 15.51 4.47
C GLN A 62 -1.94 16.38 4.41
N ARG A 63 -2.18 17.09 3.30
CA ARG A 63 -3.44 17.82 3.05
C ARG A 63 -4.65 16.89 3.03
N LEU A 64 -4.53 15.72 2.38
CA LEU A 64 -5.58 14.69 2.39
C LEU A 64 -5.84 14.17 3.82
N TRP A 65 -4.79 13.87 4.59
CA TRP A 65 -4.92 13.40 5.98
C TRP A 65 -5.55 14.45 6.88
N ALA A 66 -5.17 15.72 6.74
CA ALA A 66 -5.76 16.82 7.48
C ALA A 66 -7.27 16.90 7.25
N ARG A 67 -7.72 16.84 5.99
CA ARG A 67 -9.16 16.81 5.67
C ARG A 67 -9.87 15.63 6.34
N ARG A 68 -9.25 14.44 6.40
CA ARG A 68 -9.85 13.27 7.06
C ARG A 68 -9.96 13.46 8.57
N VAL A 69 -8.89 13.92 9.22
CA VAL A 69 -8.89 14.18 10.68
C VAL A 69 -9.95 15.23 11.03
N LEU A 70 -10.00 16.34 10.30
CA LEU A 70 -10.98 17.42 10.54
C LEU A 70 -12.44 16.98 10.28
N ARG A 71 -12.66 15.94 9.45
CA ARG A 71 -13.99 15.34 9.24
C ARG A 71 -14.37 14.30 10.30
N GLY A 72 -13.49 13.99 11.24
CA GLY A 72 -13.73 12.90 12.19
C GLY A 72 -13.58 11.50 11.55
N GLU A 73 -12.92 11.40 10.40
CA GLU A 73 -12.76 10.13 9.69
C GLU A 73 -11.50 9.40 10.18
N SER A 74 -11.65 8.20 10.74
CA SER A 74 -10.52 7.30 11.05
C SER A 74 -10.04 6.57 9.80
N PHE A 75 -8.72 6.38 9.66
CA PHE A 75 -8.13 5.78 8.45
C PHE A 75 -6.75 5.18 8.68
N ALA A 76 -6.36 4.27 7.78
CA ALA A 76 -4.96 3.87 7.62
C ALA A 76 -4.27 4.82 6.60
N ALA A 77 -3.15 5.40 7.01
CA ALA A 77 -2.34 6.31 6.20
C ALA A 77 -1.52 5.54 5.17
N VAL A 78 -2.18 5.19 4.06
CA VAL A 78 -1.54 4.62 2.86
C VAL A 78 -0.60 5.65 2.28
N ALA A 79 0.69 5.42 2.48
CA ALA A 79 1.73 6.29 1.99
C ALA A 79 3.09 5.59 2.03
N PRO A 80 4.01 5.98 1.13
CA PRO A 80 5.42 5.62 1.18
C PRO A 80 6.09 6.10 2.47
N THR A 81 7.22 5.48 2.82
CA THR A 81 8.09 5.97 3.91
C THR A 81 8.69 7.33 3.54
N GLY A 82 8.95 8.15 4.57
CA GLY A 82 9.51 9.51 4.39
C GLY A 82 8.49 10.58 4.00
N THR A 83 7.20 10.25 3.85
CA THR A 83 6.14 11.23 3.52
C THR A 83 5.79 12.19 4.66
N GLY A 84 6.50 12.11 5.80
CA GLY A 84 6.27 12.96 6.96
C GLY A 84 5.02 12.57 7.77
N LYS A 85 4.70 11.26 7.90
CA LYS A 85 3.57 10.77 8.71
C LYS A 85 3.71 11.17 10.18
N THR A 86 4.88 10.94 10.77
CA THR A 86 5.16 11.25 12.17
C THR A 86 5.15 12.76 12.42
N ALA A 87 5.77 13.55 11.52
CA ALA A 87 5.72 15.01 11.57
C ALA A 87 4.28 15.54 11.46
N PHE A 88 3.48 15.00 10.54
CA PHE A 88 2.05 15.32 10.43
C PHE A 88 1.30 15.00 11.72
N GLY A 89 1.49 13.82 12.30
CA GLY A 89 0.86 13.42 13.56
C GLY A 89 1.19 14.36 14.71
N ALA A 90 2.44 14.79 14.83
CA ALA A 90 2.90 15.76 15.83
C ALA A 90 2.28 17.15 15.64
N VAL A 91 2.30 17.69 14.41
CA VAL A 91 1.71 19.01 14.11
C VAL A 91 0.20 18.99 14.28
N MET A 92 -0.48 17.94 13.82
CA MET A 92 -1.92 17.78 14.02
C MET A 92 -2.30 17.68 15.50
N ALA A 93 -1.54 16.93 16.30
CA ALA A 93 -1.77 16.85 17.74
C ALA A 93 -1.62 18.22 18.42
N LEU A 94 -0.64 19.02 18.00
CA LEU A 94 -0.44 20.37 18.52
C LEU A 94 -1.55 21.35 18.08
N PHE A 95 -1.98 21.28 16.83
CA PHE A 95 -3.10 22.07 16.31
C PHE A 95 -4.42 21.75 17.05
N LEU A 96 -4.65 20.48 17.36
CA LEU A 96 -5.82 20.07 18.16
C LEU A 96 -5.68 20.50 19.64
N ALA A 97 -4.45 20.51 20.18
CA ALA A 97 -4.19 21.00 21.54
C ALA A 97 -4.49 22.51 21.68
N GLU A 98 -4.21 23.33 20.66
CA GLU A 98 -4.60 24.75 20.61
C GLU A 98 -6.12 24.94 20.78
N ARG A 99 -6.91 23.93 20.38
CA ARG A 99 -8.38 23.90 20.50
C ARG A 99 -8.88 23.21 21.77
N GLY A 100 -7.99 22.90 22.71
CA GLY A 100 -8.34 22.20 23.95
C GLY A 100 -8.59 20.70 23.80
N LEU A 101 -8.28 20.11 22.64
CA LEU A 101 -8.51 18.69 22.39
C LEU A 101 -7.29 17.84 22.78
N LYS A 102 -7.54 16.61 23.24
CA LYS A 102 -6.48 15.70 23.71
C LYS A 102 -6.05 14.72 22.62
N SER A 103 -4.74 14.57 22.47
CA SER A 103 -4.11 13.68 21.50
C SER A 103 -3.21 12.65 22.18
N TYR A 104 -3.12 11.45 21.61
CA TYR A 104 -2.18 10.42 22.05
C TYR A 104 -1.44 9.82 20.85
N ILE A 105 -0.12 9.97 20.90
CA ILE A 105 0.83 9.48 19.91
C ILE A 105 1.51 8.22 20.46
N ILE A 106 1.42 7.13 19.70
CA ILE A 106 2.01 5.83 20.01
C ILE A 106 3.06 5.49 18.96
N VAL A 107 4.30 5.32 19.42
CA VAL A 107 5.46 5.00 18.57
C VAL A 107 6.09 3.66 18.99
N PRO A 108 6.83 2.97 18.11
CA PRO A 108 7.34 1.63 18.42
C PRO A 108 8.54 1.62 19.38
N THR A 109 9.33 2.70 19.46
CA THR A 109 10.59 2.70 20.22
C THR A 109 10.73 3.90 21.15
N THR A 110 11.51 3.71 22.21
CA THR A 110 11.89 4.76 23.17
C THR A 110 12.58 5.96 22.50
N LEU A 111 13.43 5.71 21.49
CA LEU A 111 14.10 6.78 20.74
C LEU A 111 13.08 7.66 20.00
N LEU A 112 12.08 7.04 19.35
CA LEU A 112 11.03 7.77 18.65
C LEU A 112 10.17 8.60 19.61
N VAL A 113 9.96 8.15 20.85
CA VAL A 113 9.26 8.97 21.87
C VAL A 113 10.00 10.28 22.09
N ARG A 114 11.33 10.23 22.25
CA ARG A 114 12.17 11.42 22.44
C ARG A 114 12.13 12.32 21.21
N GLN A 115 12.36 11.76 20.03
CA GLN A 115 12.37 12.52 18.76
C GLN A 115 11.05 13.22 18.48
N VAL A 116 9.91 12.55 18.71
CA VAL A 116 8.58 13.15 18.54
C VAL A 116 8.35 14.25 19.56
N THR A 117 8.75 14.05 20.82
CA THR A 117 8.61 15.07 21.87
C THR A 117 9.45 16.31 21.56
N GLU A 118 10.71 16.13 21.17
CA GLU A 118 11.61 17.21 20.73
C GLU A 118 11.01 17.97 19.53
N SER A 119 10.44 17.26 18.57
CA SER A 119 9.76 17.87 17.42
C SER A 119 8.55 18.70 17.84
N ILE A 120 7.71 18.19 18.76
CA ILE A 120 6.56 18.93 19.28
C ILE A 120 7.00 20.21 20.00
N ASN A 121 8.04 20.14 20.83
CA ASN A 121 8.59 21.31 21.52
C ASN A 121 9.09 22.37 20.53
N LEU A 122 9.82 21.95 19.48
CA LEU A 122 10.25 22.85 18.41
C LEU A 122 9.05 23.50 17.70
N PHE A 123 7.98 22.74 17.43
CA PHE A 123 6.77 23.29 16.82
C PHE A 123 6.02 24.26 17.74
N MET A 124 6.02 24.01 19.05
CA MET A 124 5.47 24.95 20.05
C MET A 124 6.22 26.27 20.03
N GLU A 125 7.56 26.23 20.02
CA GLU A 125 8.40 27.44 19.94
C GLU A 125 8.12 28.25 18.67
N ARG A 126 8.00 27.59 17.52
CA ARG A 126 7.76 28.26 16.23
C ARG A 126 6.34 28.81 16.07
N THR A 127 5.34 28.14 16.64
CA THR A 127 3.93 28.54 16.50
C THR A 127 3.45 29.45 17.62
N GLY A 128 4.16 29.49 18.75
CA GLY A 128 3.74 30.20 19.97
C GLY A 128 2.68 29.45 20.80
N VAL A 129 2.27 28.25 20.39
CA VAL A 129 1.26 27.46 21.11
C VAL A 129 1.88 26.86 22.38
N ARG A 130 1.18 27.05 23.49
CA ARG A 130 1.51 26.42 24.77
C ARG A 130 0.61 25.21 24.99
N ALA A 131 1.20 24.02 24.90
CA ALA A 131 0.49 22.76 25.15
C ALA A 131 1.17 21.95 26.27
N SER A 132 0.38 21.28 27.11
CA SER A 132 0.90 20.34 28.11
C SER A 132 1.23 19.00 27.45
N VAL A 133 2.52 18.76 27.19
CA VAL A 133 3.05 17.54 26.57
C VAL A 133 3.62 16.63 27.66
N LYS A 134 3.10 15.40 27.75
CA LYS A 134 3.62 14.36 28.65
C LYS A 134 4.09 13.18 27.82
N TRP A 135 5.24 12.64 28.18
CA TRP A 135 5.85 11.52 27.47
C TRP A 135 6.45 10.51 28.45
N TYR A 136 6.56 9.25 28.02
CA TYR A 136 7.14 8.20 28.85
C TYR A 136 7.91 7.16 28.05
N HIS A 137 9.06 6.75 28.58
CA HIS A 137 9.79 5.57 28.14
C HIS A 137 10.49 4.87 29.32
N SER A 138 10.99 3.65 29.11
CA SER A 138 11.55 2.80 30.18
C SER A 138 12.88 3.26 30.78
N GLY A 139 13.41 4.41 30.36
CA GLY A 139 14.72 4.94 30.76
C GLY A 139 14.63 6.34 31.35
N VAL A 140 13.43 6.72 31.78
CA VAL A 140 13.10 7.98 32.46
C VAL A 140 13.56 7.87 33.92
N ARG A 141 14.02 8.97 34.53
CA ARG A 141 14.44 9.00 35.94
C ARG A 141 13.24 8.81 36.87
N GLU A 142 13.47 8.36 38.11
CA GLU A 142 12.37 7.99 39.02
C GLU A 142 11.49 9.19 39.40
N ASP A 143 12.08 10.38 39.54
CA ASP A 143 11.40 11.67 39.76
C ASP A 143 10.50 12.08 38.58
N GLU A 144 11.02 11.99 37.36
CA GLU A 144 10.25 12.26 36.13
C GLU A 144 9.11 11.26 35.95
N LYS A 145 9.32 10.00 36.34
CA LYS A 145 8.32 8.93 36.28
C LYS A 145 7.17 9.16 37.26
N GLU A 146 7.45 9.55 38.50
CA GLU A 146 6.41 9.92 39.48
C GLU A 146 5.59 11.11 38.98
N SER A 147 6.26 12.16 38.50
CA SER A 147 5.61 13.34 37.91
C SER A 147 4.72 12.97 36.72
N PHE A 148 5.20 12.11 35.82
CA PHE A 148 4.44 11.63 34.67
C PHE A 148 3.16 10.91 35.10
N PHE A 149 3.26 9.96 36.03
CA PHE A 149 2.09 9.20 36.47
C PHE A 149 1.09 10.04 37.26
N LYS A 150 1.56 11.05 38.01
CA LYS A 150 0.69 12.04 38.65
C LYS A 150 -0.13 12.81 37.61
N SER A 151 0.52 13.47 36.64
CA SER A 151 -0.17 14.19 35.56
C SER A 151 -1.09 13.27 34.76
N LEU A 152 -0.70 12.01 34.52
CA LEU A 152 -1.53 11.04 33.83
C LEU A 152 -2.81 10.75 34.63
N SER A 153 -2.72 10.54 35.95
CA SER A 153 -3.89 10.26 36.78
C SER A 153 -4.87 11.43 36.81
N GLU A 154 -4.36 12.65 37.03
CA GLU A 154 -5.12 13.91 37.06
C GLU A 154 -5.68 14.29 35.69
N GLY A 155 -5.13 13.73 34.60
CA GLY A 155 -5.51 14.07 33.24
C GLY A 155 -4.97 15.43 32.78
N ASP A 156 -3.96 15.95 33.48
CA ASP A 156 -3.28 17.22 33.21
C ASP A 156 -2.28 17.09 32.05
N PHE A 157 -2.82 16.91 30.85
CA PHE A 157 -2.08 16.90 29.59
C PHE A 157 -3.03 17.13 28.41
N GLN A 158 -2.49 17.68 27.33
CA GLN A 158 -3.14 17.78 26.03
C GLN A 158 -2.54 16.80 25.03
N ILE A 159 -1.24 16.51 25.13
CA ILE A 159 -0.56 15.57 24.24
C ILE A 159 0.16 14.52 25.07
N LEU A 160 -0.15 13.25 24.82
CA LEU A 160 0.54 12.10 25.40
C LEU A 160 1.41 11.43 24.33
N VAL A 161 2.67 11.12 24.63
CA VAL A 161 3.59 10.40 23.72
C VAL A 161 4.21 9.20 24.42
N THR A 162 3.90 7.97 23.98
CA THR A 162 4.47 6.77 24.62
C THR A 162 4.75 5.65 23.62
N THR A 163 5.33 4.56 24.10
CA THR A 163 5.52 3.35 23.30
C THR A 163 4.28 2.45 23.28
N SER A 164 4.17 1.58 22.28
CA SER A 164 3.13 0.52 22.25
C SER A 164 3.20 -0.41 23.47
N GLN A 165 4.38 -0.61 24.05
CA GLN A 165 4.57 -1.35 25.30
C GLN A 165 3.92 -0.65 26.49
N PHE A 166 3.95 0.69 26.55
CA PHE A 166 3.29 1.44 27.61
C PHE A 166 1.77 1.27 27.57
N LEU A 167 1.15 1.41 26.38
CA LEU A 167 -0.27 1.08 26.19
C LEU A 167 -0.58 -0.31 26.72
N SER A 168 0.32 -1.27 26.49
CA SER A 168 0.09 -2.66 26.82
C SER A 168 0.15 -2.96 28.33
N SER A 169 1.11 -2.34 29.01
CA SER A 169 1.45 -2.59 30.41
C SER A 169 0.70 -1.68 31.38
N HIS A 170 0.28 -0.49 30.95
CA HIS A 170 -0.29 0.55 31.81
C HIS A 170 -1.71 0.96 31.39
N PHE A 171 -2.41 0.15 30.60
CA PHE A 171 -3.78 0.45 30.15
C PHE A 171 -4.74 0.77 31.30
N GLY A 172 -4.60 0.12 32.46
CA GLY A 172 -5.43 0.41 33.63
C GLY A 172 -5.41 1.89 34.04
N LYS A 173 -4.28 2.59 33.86
CA LYS A 173 -4.14 4.03 34.15
C LYS A 173 -4.67 4.93 33.03
N LEU A 174 -4.85 4.38 31.82
CA LEU A 174 -5.42 5.08 30.67
C LEU A 174 -6.94 4.88 30.56
N ARG A 175 -7.48 3.86 31.24
CA ARG A 175 -8.90 3.54 31.23
C ARG A 175 -9.73 4.74 31.72
N GLY A 176 -10.84 5.01 31.03
CA GLY A 176 -11.73 6.15 31.31
C GLY A 176 -11.27 7.46 30.69
N LYS A 177 -10.09 7.51 30.05
CA LYS A 177 -9.65 8.67 29.26
C LYS A 177 -10.09 8.51 27.82
N VAL A 178 -10.54 9.61 27.22
CA VAL A 178 -10.99 9.67 25.84
C VAL A 178 -10.13 10.69 25.09
N PHE A 179 -9.73 10.32 23.87
CA PHE A 179 -8.85 11.12 23.03
C PHE A 179 -9.55 11.50 21.73
N SER A 180 -9.40 12.76 21.33
CA SER A 180 -9.92 13.29 20.08
C SER A 180 -9.06 12.86 18.88
N PHE A 181 -7.78 12.57 19.11
CA PHE A 181 -6.87 12.07 18.09
C PHE A 181 -5.90 11.03 18.64
N LEU A 182 -5.92 9.84 18.04
CA LEU A 182 -4.97 8.76 18.28
C LEU A 182 -4.12 8.57 17.02
N PHE A 183 -2.80 8.77 17.15
CA PHE A 183 -1.84 8.54 16.08
C PHE A 183 -0.95 7.36 16.42
N ILE A 184 -0.88 6.38 15.51
CA ILE A 184 -0.06 5.18 15.65
C ILE A 184 0.92 5.10 14.49
N ASP A 185 2.19 5.32 14.81
CA ASP A 185 3.26 5.41 13.81
C ASP A 185 3.62 4.02 13.23
N ASP A 186 3.57 2.97 14.04
CA ASP A 186 3.75 1.59 13.61
C ASP A 186 2.59 0.70 14.09
N VAL A 187 1.73 0.34 13.14
CA VAL A 187 0.54 -0.47 13.40
C VAL A 187 0.89 -1.93 13.71
N ASP A 188 2.03 -2.45 13.24
CA ASP A 188 2.42 -3.85 13.48
C ASP A 188 2.71 -4.08 14.97
N SER A 189 3.34 -3.09 15.63
CA SER A 189 3.59 -3.12 17.07
C SER A 189 2.30 -3.20 17.90
N VAL A 190 1.18 -2.70 17.36
CA VAL A 190 -0.13 -2.70 18.01
C VAL A 190 -0.92 -3.95 17.64
N LEU A 191 -0.95 -4.35 16.36
CA LEU A 191 -1.74 -5.48 15.87
C LEU A 191 -1.24 -6.84 16.35
N LYS A 192 0.05 -6.96 16.71
CA LYS A 192 0.60 -8.18 17.34
C LYS A 192 -0.13 -8.57 18.62
N ALA A 193 -0.56 -7.59 19.41
CA ALA A 193 -1.29 -7.82 20.64
C ALA A 193 -2.77 -7.52 20.42
N SER A 194 -3.59 -8.56 20.21
CA SER A 194 -5.01 -8.42 19.88
C SER A 194 -5.81 -7.55 20.86
N ARG A 195 -5.42 -7.53 22.14
CA ARG A 195 -6.01 -6.67 23.19
C ARG A 195 -5.76 -5.17 22.95
N ASN A 196 -4.69 -4.78 22.27
CA ASN A 196 -4.41 -3.36 22.01
C ASN A 196 -5.42 -2.73 21.07
N VAL A 197 -5.99 -3.49 20.14
CA VAL A 197 -7.09 -3.01 19.28
C VAL A 197 -8.28 -2.57 20.14
N GLU A 198 -8.67 -3.40 21.11
CA GLU A 198 -9.77 -3.10 22.04
C GLU A 198 -9.44 -1.90 22.94
N ARG A 199 -8.21 -1.84 23.45
CA ARG A 199 -7.74 -0.72 24.25
C ARG A 199 -7.87 0.60 23.49
N LEU A 200 -7.48 0.63 22.22
CA LEU A 200 -7.60 1.84 21.39
C LEU A 200 -9.05 2.26 21.17
N LEU A 201 -9.95 1.30 20.94
CA LEU A 201 -11.38 1.58 20.82
C LEU A 201 -11.95 2.19 22.10
N MET A 202 -11.54 1.67 23.27
CA MET A 202 -11.92 2.27 24.56
C MET A 202 -11.40 3.70 24.72
N LEU A 203 -10.17 3.98 24.26
CA LEU A 203 -9.60 5.33 24.27
C LEU A 203 -10.26 6.29 23.27
N LEU A 204 -11.06 5.78 22.33
CA LEU A 204 -11.91 6.56 21.42
C LEU A 204 -13.35 6.71 21.94
N GLY A 205 -13.64 6.21 23.16
CA GLY A 205 -14.96 6.33 23.79
C GLY A 205 -15.93 5.17 23.51
N PHE A 206 -15.45 4.04 22.97
CA PHE A 206 -16.28 2.84 22.87
C PHE A 206 -16.26 2.04 24.18
N GLU A 207 -17.40 1.45 24.53
CA GLU A 207 -17.53 0.59 25.71
C GLU A 207 -17.97 -0.82 25.32
N VAL A 208 -17.64 -1.79 26.17
CA VAL A 208 -18.08 -3.19 26.00
C VAL A 208 -19.20 -3.45 27.00
N VAL A 209 -20.42 -3.61 26.49
CA VAL A 209 -21.63 -3.91 27.26
C VAL A 209 -22.19 -5.24 26.76
N ASN A 210 -22.41 -6.21 27.65
CA ASN A 210 -22.94 -7.54 27.29
C ASN A 210 -22.19 -8.22 26.12
N ASN A 211 -20.86 -8.17 26.13
CA ASN A 211 -19.98 -8.66 25.06
C ASN A 211 -20.15 -7.98 23.69
N ASN A 212 -20.88 -6.87 23.61
CA ASN A 212 -21.03 -6.04 22.42
C ASN A 212 -20.37 -4.68 22.60
N TRP A 213 -19.89 -4.12 21.48
CA TRP A 213 -19.32 -2.79 21.44
C TRP A 213 -20.44 -1.76 21.24
N GLU A 214 -20.52 -0.78 22.15
CA GLU A 214 -21.47 0.34 22.10
C GLU A 214 -20.72 1.67 22.12
N GLY A 215 -21.41 2.74 21.71
CA GLY A 215 -20.88 4.09 21.62
C GLY A 215 -20.60 4.57 20.19
N LYS A 216 -20.23 5.84 20.09
CA LYS A 216 -19.75 6.47 18.85
C LYS A 216 -18.32 6.95 19.08
N ALA A 217 -17.51 6.94 18.02
CA ALA A 217 -16.16 7.43 18.10
C ALA A 217 -16.15 8.92 18.52
N ALA A 218 -15.54 9.23 19.66
CA ALA A 218 -15.35 10.59 20.16
C ALA A 218 -14.10 11.27 19.54
N GLY A 219 -13.35 10.54 18.73
CA GLY A 219 -12.12 11.02 18.10
C GLY A 219 -11.73 10.21 16.88
N VAL A 220 -10.56 10.54 16.34
CA VAL A 220 -10.02 9.97 15.11
C VAL A 220 -8.85 9.06 15.42
N LEU A 221 -8.86 7.87 14.83
CA LEU A 221 -7.71 6.98 14.79
C LEU A 221 -7.02 7.07 13.43
N MET A 222 -5.76 7.49 13.45
CA MET A 222 -4.85 7.43 12.30
C MET A 222 -3.77 6.38 12.58
N VAL A 223 -3.69 5.37 11.73
CA VAL A 223 -2.66 4.32 11.83
C VAL A 223 -1.81 4.27 10.57
N SER A 224 -0.53 3.93 10.68
CA SER A 224 0.26 3.53 9.52
C SER A 224 -0.25 2.24 8.87
N THR A 225 0.19 1.97 7.63
CA THR A 225 -0.07 0.69 6.94
C THR A 225 0.67 -0.47 7.61
N ALA A 226 0.09 -1.68 7.55
CA ALA A 226 0.65 -2.86 8.20
C ALA A 226 1.64 -3.59 7.30
N THR A 227 2.78 -4.02 7.83
CA THR A 227 3.75 -4.85 7.09
C THR A 227 3.45 -6.33 7.31
N ALA A 228 2.86 -6.68 8.46
CA ALA A 228 2.41 -8.03 8.77
C ALA A 228 0.91 -8.22 8.45
N LYS A 229 0.48 -9.49 8.30
CA LYS A 229 -0.94 -9.80 8.16
C LYS A 229 -1.70 -9.32 9.41
N PRO A 230 -2.73 -8.47 9.26
CA PRO A 230 -3.53 -8.03 10.40
C PRO A 230 -4.19 -9.22 11.10
N GLY A 231 -4.14 -9.26 12.44
CA GLY A 231 -4.84 -10.27 13.23
C GLY A 231 -6.36 -10.12 13.17
N GLY A 232 -7.12 -11.17 13.53
CA GLY A 232 -8.58 -11.18 13.39
C GLY A 232 -9.33 -10.03 14.08
N LYS A 233 -8.79 -9.49 15.19
CA LYS A 233 -9.41 -8.35 15.89
C LYS A 233 -9.30 -7.02 15.14
N ALA A 234 -8.43 -6.90 14.13
CA ALA A 234 -8.37 -5.71 13.27
C ALA A 234 -9.71 -5.46 12.53
N ALA A 235 -10.54 -6.49 12.37
CA ALA A 235 -11.89 -6.35 11.83
C ALA A 235 -12.79 -5.40 12.64
N LEU A 236 -12.47 -5.16 13.92
CA LEU A 236 -13.20 -4.19 14.75
C LEU A 236 -13.06 -2.76 14.21
N PHE A 237 -11.91 -2.38 13.63
CA PHE A 237 -11.75 -1.06 13.00
C PHE A 237 -12.73 -0.89 11.83
N LYS A 238 -12.97 -1.94 11.04
CA LYS A 238 -13.93 -1.89 9.94
C LYS A 238 -15.37 -1.78 10.46
N LYS A 239 -15.69 -2.50 11.54
CA LYS A 239 -17.02 -2.51 12.13
C LYS A 239 -17.37 -1.18 12.81
N LEU A 240 -16.44 -0.61 13.57
CA LEU A 240 -16.69 0.53 14.47
C LEU A 240 -16.17 1.86 13.93
N LEU A 241 -15.08 1.85 13.16
CA LEU A 241 -14.41 3.04 12.65
C LEU A 241 -14.45 3.14 11.12
N ASN A 242 -15.11 2.18 10.46
CA ASN A 242 -15.33 2.15 9.01
C ASN A 242 -14.07 2.10 8.13
N PHE A 243 -12.95 1.58 8.64
CA PHE A 243 -11.76 1.36 7.82
C PHE A 243 -11.07 0.01 8.09
N GLU A 244 -10.36 -0.49 7.10
CA GLU A 244 -9.53 -1.69 7.16
C GLU A 244 -8.08 -1.32 6.83
N VAL A 245 -7.15 -1.82 7.63
CA VAL A 245 -5.71 -1.57 7.44
C VAL A 245 -5.21 -2.40 6.27
N GLY A 246 -4.69 -1.73 5.25
CA GLY A 246 -4.03 -2.34 4.10
C GLY A 246 -2.56 -2.72 4.38
N SER A 247 -1.93 -3.39 3.42
CA SER A 247 -0.51 -3.75 3.50
C SER A 247 0.38 -2.56 3.11
N SER A 248 1.57 -2.47 3.73
CA SER A 248 2.66 -1.56 3.33
C SER A 248 3.54 -2.14 2.22
N ASN A 249 3.34 -3.41 1.85
CA ASN A 249 4.00 -4.02 0.69
C ASN A 249 3.32 -3.54 -0.58
N PHE A 250 3.82 -2.46 -1.14
CA PHE A 250 3.43 -1.98 -2.45
C PHE A 250 4.09 -2.85 -3.52
N GLU A 251 3.30 -3.41 -4.44
CA GLU A 251 3.81 -4.22 -5.56
C GLU A 251 4.22 -3.36 -6.76
N VAL A 252 4.61 -2.10 -6.50
CA VAL A 252 4.98 -1.17 -7.57
C VAL A 252 6.47 -1.29 -7.83
N ARG A 253 6.83 -1.55 -9.09
CA ARG A 253 8.21 -1.64 -9.57
C ARG A 253 8.42 -0.67 -10.73
N ASN A 254 9.49 0.11 -10.66
CA ASN A 254 10.01 0.85 -11.81
C ASN A 254 11.40 0.28 -12.14
N ILE A 255 11.40 -0.89 -12.78
CA ILE A 255 12.61 -1.67 -13.04
C ILE A 255 12.70 -1.95 -14.54
N GLU A 256 13.89 -1.76 -15.10
CA GLU A 256 14.22 -2.31 -16.41
C GLU A 256 14.63 -3.78 -16.25
N ASP A 257 13.80 -4.70 -16.72
CA ASP A 257 14.09 -6.14 -16.72
C ASP A 257 14.86 -6.49 -18.01
N ILE A 258 16.05 -7.07 -17.88
CA ILE A 258 17.02 -7.25 -18.96
C ILE A 258 17.48 -8.70 -18.99
N TYR A 259 17.32 -9.39 -20.13
CA TYR A 259 18.02 -10.65 -20.37
C TYR A 259 19.45 -10.33 -20.84
N PHE A 260 20.41 -10.55 -19.95
CA PHE A 260 21.80 -10.14 -20.15
C PHE A 260 22.64 -11.18 -20.89
N GLY A 261 22.14 -12.42 -20.98
CA GLY A 261 22.74 -13.52 -21.74
C GLY A 261 22.92 -14.79 -20.91
N LYS A 262 23.79 -15.69 -21.39
CA LYS A 262 24.06 -16.98 -20.74
C LYS A 262 24.66 -16.81 -19.34
N LYS A 263 24.39 -17.77 -18.46
CA LYS A 263 24.92 -17.86 -17.10
C LYS A 263 26.42 -18.19 -17.10
N THR A 264 27.26 -17.17 -17.23
CA THR A 264 28.73 -17.27 -17.15
C THR A 264 29.32 -16.22 -16.24
N LEU A 265 30.42 -16.54 -15.56
CA LEU A 265 31.13 -15.61 -14.67
C LEU A 265 31.60 -14.35 -15.42
N GLU A 266 31.98 -14.47 -16.68
CA GLU A 266 32.35 -13.35 -17.53
C GLU A 266 31.18 -12.39 -17.79
N ASN A 267 30.00 -12.92 -18.14
CA ASN A 267 28.81 -12.09 -18.32
C ASN A 267 28.40 -11.42 -17.01
N LEU A 268 28.52 -12.12 -15.88
CA LEU A 268 28.26 -11.54 -14.56
C LEU A 268 29.19 -10.35 -14.27
N PHE A 269 30.50 -10.52 -14.51
CA PHE A 269 31.48 -9.45 -14.33
C PHE A 269 31.17 -8.25 -15.24
N ASN A 270 30.82 -8.50 -16.51
CA ASN A 270 30.42 -7.45 -17.45
C ASN A 270 29.17 -6.69 -16.98
N ALA A 271 28.16 -7.39 -16.47
CA ALA A 271 26.95 -6.78 -15.92
C ALA A 271 27.27 -5.86 -14.73
N VAL A 272 28.08 -6.34 -13.79
CA VAL A 272 28.51 -5.57 -12.60
C VAL A 272 29.34 -4.36 -13.01
N LYS A 273 30.29 -4.52 -13.94
CA LYS A 273 31.16 -3.44 -14.42
C LYS A 273 30.39 -2.34 -15.13
N LEU A 274 29.39 -2.69 -15.95
CA LEU A 274 28.55 -1.70 -16.64
C LEU A 274 27.79 -0.82 -15.66
N MET A 275 27.20 -1.41 -14.61
CA MET A 275 26.34 -0.70 -13.67
C MET A 275 27.10 -0.02 -12.52
N GLY A 276 28.30 -0.48 -12.20
CA GLY A 276 29.13 0.01 -11.10
C GLY A 276 28.66 -0.49 -9.73
N GLY A 277 28.84 0.30 -8.68
CA GLY A 277 28.46 -0.08 -7.32
C GLY A 277 26.95 -0.02 -7.05
N GLY A 278 26.52 -0.66 -5.95
CA GLY A 278 25.12 -0.76 -5.52
C GLY A 278 24.39 -1.99 -6.03
N GLY A 279 25.11 -3.06 -6.40
CA GLY A 279 24.54 -4.29 -6.95
C GLY A 279 24.17 -5.32 -5.90
N ILE A 280 23.12 -6.12 -6.16
CA ILE A 280 22.86 -7.38 -5.45
C ILE A 280 22.87 -8.52 -6.47
N VAL A 281 23.71 -9.52 -6.23
CA VAL A 281 23.81 -10.74 -7.05
C VAL A 281 23.13 -11.89 -6.32
N TYR A 282 22.13 -12.47 -6.97
CA TYR A 282 21.38 -13.63 -6.52
C TYR A 282 21.88 -14.89 -7.20
N CYS A 283 22.26 -15.90 -6.43
CA CYS A 283 22.72 -17.21 -6.92
C CYS A 283 21.76 -18.33 -6.49
N SER A 284 21.84 -19.49 -7.13
CA SER A 284 20.95 -20.63 -6.86
C SER A 284 21.23 -21.34 -5.53
N SER A 285 22.47 -21.24 -5.03
CA SER A 285 22.88 -21.83 -3.76
C SER A 285 23.91 -20.97 -3.03
N SER A 286 24.18 -21.30 -1.77
CA SER A 286 25.21 -20.59 -0.99
C SER A 286 26.63 -20.93 -1.47
N GLU A 287 26.84 -22.16 -1.96
CA GLU A 287 28.10 -22.61 -2.54
C GLU A 287 28.41 -21.83 -3.84
N GLU A 288 27.42 -21.71 -4.73
CA GLU A 288 27.57 -20.91 -5.96
C GLU A 288 27.82 -19.43 -5.65
N ALA A 289 27.14 -18.89 -4.63
CA ALA A 289 27.38 -17.53 -4.17
C ALA A 289 28.82 -17.31 -3.66
N MET A 290 29.43 -18.29 -2.99
CA MET A 290 30.83 -18.19 -2.56
C MET A 290 31.81 -18.22 -3.74
N GLN A 291 31.56 -19.08 -4.74
CA GLN A 291 32.37 -19.11 -5.97
C GLN A 291 32.31 -17.78 -6.73
N VAL A 292 31.11 -17.23 -6.86
CA VAL A 292 30.89 -15.92 -7.47
C VAL A 292 31.59 -14.81 -6.68
N LEU A 293 31.54 -14.85 -5.34
CA LEU A 293 32.20 -13.88 -4.47
C LEU A 293 33.72 -13.87 -4.67
N GLU A 294 34.36 -15.03 -4.66
CA GLU A 294 35.80 -15.19 -4.87
C GLU A 294 36.22 -14.66 -6.25
N PHE A 295 35.44 -15.01 -7.28
CA PHE A 295 35.69 -14.55 -8.64
C PHE A 295 35.59 -13.02 -8.78
N LEU A 296 34.54 -12.40 -8.23
CA LEU A 296 34.35 -10.94 -8.30
C LEU A 296 35.47 -10.19 -7.56
N ASN A 297 35.84 -10.64 -6.36
CA ASN A 297 36.93 -10.04 -5.59
C ASN A 297 38.28 -10.18 -6.29
N SER A 298 38.57 -11.35 -6.89
CA SER A 298 39.81 -11.58 -7.66
C SER A 298 39.92 -10.68 -8.90
N ASN A 299 38.79 -10.18 -9.41
CA ASN A 299 38.73 -9.26 -10.54
C ASN A 299 38.52 -7.80 -10.12
N GLY A 300 38.80 -7.45 -8.85
CA GLY A 300 38.84 -6.08 -8.36
C GLY A 300 37.48 -5.46 -7.99
N VAL A 301 36.40 -6.23 -7.95
CA VAL A 301 35.09 -5.77 -7.46
C VAL A 301 35.04 -5.99 -5.95
N ARG A 302 34.73 -4.96 -5.17
CA ARG A 302 34.57 -5.10 -3.71
C ARG A 302 33.24 -5.78 -3.40
N ALA A 303 33.25 -7.10 -3.31
CA ALA A 303 32.05 -7.91 -3.09
C ALA A 303 32.02 -8.49 -1.67
N GLY A 304 30.84 -8.52 -1.04
CA GLY A 304 30.61 -9.17 0.25
C GLY A 304 29.49 -10.21 0.21
N PHE A 305 29.46 -11.10 1.20
CA PHE A 305 28.51 -12.21 1.25
C PHE A 305 27.46 -12.05 2.34
N VAL A 306 26.20 -12.29 1.99
CA VAL A 306 25.08 -12.27 2.95
C VAL A 306 24.43 -13.64 3.06
N GLY A 307 24.82 -14.38 4.09
CA GLY A 307 24.15 -15.59 4.55
C GLY A 307 23.16 -15.33 5.70
N ALA A 308 22.50 -16.38 6.19
CA ALA A 308 21.52 -16.30 7.28
C ALA A 308 22.07 -15.77 8.63
N ARG A 309 23.40 -15.68 8.80
CA ARG A 309 24.07 -15.30 10.06
C ARG A 309 25.11 -14.17 9.95
N SER A 310 25.37 -13.62 8.77
CA SER A 310 26.41 -12.57 8.59
C SER A 310 25.80 -11.18 8.45
N LYS A 311 26.11 -10.26 9.38
CA LYS A 311 25.73 -8.83 9.33
C LYS A 311 26.87 -7.89 8.91
N LYS A 312 28.13 -8.33 9.01
CA LYS A 312 29.30 -7.45 8.84
C LYS A 312 29.39 -6.85 7.44
N ASP A 313 29.26 -7.70 6.41
CA ASP A 313 29.34 -7.28 5.01
C ASP A 313 28.11 -6.45 4.60
N PHE A 314 26.95 -6.72 5.21
CA PHE A 314 25.77 -5.90 5.01
C PHE A 314 26.01 -4.47 5.50
N ASP A 315 26.55 -4.29 6.71
CA ASP A 315 26.86 -2.97 7.24
C ASP A 315 27.96 -2.26 6.43
N ALA A 316 28.95 -3.00 5.92
CA ALA A 316 29.98 -2.46 5.03
C ALA A 316 29.39 -1.96 3.69
N PHE A 317 28.45 -2.71 3.12
CA PHE A 317 27.72 -2.29 1.92
C PHE A 317 26.85 -1.05 2.16
N CYS A 318 26.20 -0.95 3.32
CA CYS A 318 25.46 0.25 3.74
C CYS A 318 26.35 1.49 3.77
N ARG A 319 27.59 1.37 4.27
CA ARG A 319 28.57 2.46 4.33
C ARG A 319 29.26 2.77 3.00
N GLY A 320 28.98 2.01 1.94
CA GLY A 320 29.62 2.19 0.63
C GLY A 320 31.03 1.61 0.51
N GLU A 321 31.46 0.81 1.49
CA GLU A 321 32.77 0.14 1.48
C GLU A 321 32.81 -1.02 0.46
N LEU A 322 31.64 -1.62 0.20
CA LEU A 322 31.45 -2.68 -0.80
C LEU A 322 30.61 -2.18 -1.98
N ASP A 323 30.95 -2.65 -3.18
CA ASP A 323 30.24 -2.34 -4.42
C ASP A 323 29.05 -3.28 -4.66
N VAL A 324 29.16 -4.55 -4.25
CA VAL A 324 28.17 -5.58 -4.54
C VAL A 324 27.97 -6.50 -3.34
N LEU A 325 26.72 -6.93 -3.11
CA LEU A 325 26.39 -8.05 -2.22
C LEU A 325 26.06 -9.30 -3.03
N VAL A 326 26.55 -10.45 -2.58
CA VAL A 326 26.29 -11.76 -3.19
C VAL A 326 25.58 -12.66 -2.18
N GLY A 327 24.58 -13.42 -2.62
CA GLY A 327 24.03 -14.50 -1.81
C GLY A 327 22.92 -15.28 -2.51
N ALA A 328 22.39 -16.26 -1.80
CA ALA A 328 21.42 -17.20 -2.38
C ALA A 328 20.01 -16.59 -2.52
N ALA A 329 19.36 -16.91 -3.64
CA ALA A 329 18.02 -16.46 -4.05
C ALA A 329 16.90 -17.23 -3.33
N TYR A 330 16.94 -17.35 -2.00
CA TYR A 330 15.86 -18.01 -1.28
C TYR A 330 14.72 -17.02 -1.00
N TYR A 331 13.48 -17.45 -1.22
CA TYR A 331 12.28 -16.66 -0.95
C TYR A 331 12.20 -16.12 0.49
N TYR A 332 12.75 -16.85 1.47
CA TYR A 332 12.85 -16.45 2.87
C TYR A 332 14.21 -15.83 3.25
N GLY A 333 15.12 -15.68 2.29
CA GLY A 333 16.47 -15.18 2.49
C GLY A 333 16.49 -13.70 2.88
N VAL A 334 17.52 -13.32 3.65
CA VAL A 334 17.74 -11.94 4.12
C VAL A 334 17.89 -10.97 2.95
N LEU A 335 18.51 -11.39 1.84
CA LEU A 335 18.63 -10.59 0.62
C LEU A 335 17.29 -10.32 -0.05
N VAL A 336 16.42 -11.33 -0.13
CA VAL A 336 15.13 -11.24 -0.84
C VAL A 336 14.05 -10.57 0.00
N ARG A 337 14.09 -10.66 1.33
CA ARG A 337 13.05 -10.12 2.24
C ARG A 337 13.53 -9.11 3.28
N GLY A 338 14.74 -9.26 3.81
CA GLY A 338 15.25 -8.52 4.97
C GLY A 338 16.04 -7.24 4.65
N LEU A 339 16.34 -6.98 3.37
CA LEU A 339 17.10 -5.80 2.93
C LEU A 339 16.18 -4.66 2.49
N ASN A 340 16.26 -3.50 3.17
CA ASN A 340 15.55 -2.28 2.77
C ASN A 340 16.51 -1.09 2.72
N LEU A 341 17.22 -0.95 1.60
CA LEU A 341 18.20 0.12 1.34
C LEU A 341 17.98 0.74 -0.04
N PRO A 342 16.85 1.44 -0.25
CA PRO A 342 16.46 1.97 -1.56
C PRO A 342 17.47 2.97 -2.14
N GLU A 343 18.19 3.67 -1.28
CA GLU A 343 19.18 4.68 -1.65
C GLU A 343 20.51 4.06 -2.12
N ARG A 344 20.85 2.86 -1.63
CA ARG A 344 22.11 2.17 -1.96
C ARG A 344 21.96 1.18 -3.10
N VAL A 345 20.87 0.40 -3.11
CA VAL A 345 20.67 -0.66 -4.11
C VAL A 345 20.21 -0.04 -5.43
N ARG A 346 21.01 -0.20 -6.47
CA ARG A 346 20.80 0.39 -7.81
C ARG A 346 20.31 -0.64 -8.83
N TYR A 347 20.80 -1.87 -8.73
CA TYR A 347 20.46 -2.94 -9.65
C TYR A 347 20.57 -4.31 -9.00
N THR A 348 19.97 -5.30 -9.64
CA THR A 348 20.08 -6.71 -9.26
C THR A 348 20.58 -7.55 -10.42
N VAL A 349 21.30 -8.61 -10.11
CA VAL A 349 21.73 -9.62 -11.06
C VAL A 349 21.25 -10.99 -10.59
N PHE A 350 20.48 -11.69 -11.40
CA PHE A 350 20.10 -13.08 -11.17
C PHE A 350 21.05 -13.98 -11.94
N TYR A 351 22.02 -14.57 -11.24
CA TYR A 351 22.96 -15.54 -11.79
C TYR A 351 22.31 -16.93 -11.80
N GLY A 352 21.42 -17.12 -12.77
CA GLY A 352 20.41 -18.17 -12.80
C GLY A 352 19.04 -17.64 -12.38
N ALA A 353 18.01 -17.97 -13.14
CA ALA A 353 16.63 -17.62 -12.81
C ALA A 353 16.16 -18.44 -11.59
N PRO A 354 15.29 -17.88 -10.74
CA PRO A 354 14.73 -18.64 -9.63
C PRO A 354 13.72 -19.67 -10.13
N PHE A 355 13.95 -20.95 -9.86
CA PHE A 355 13.05 -22.05 -10.20
C PHE A 355 12.72 -22.91 -8.97
N PHE A 356 11.46 -23.33 -8.84
CA PHE A 356 11.12 -24.48 -8.02
C PHE A 356 11.45 -25.76 -8.78
N ARG A 357 12.24 -26.63 -8.16
CA ARG A 357 12.59 -27.94 -8.71
C ARG A 357 11.70 -29.00 -8.08
N VAL A 358 11.04 -29.80 -8.92
CA VAL A 358 10.28 -30.98 -8.50
C VAL A 358 10.97 -32.19 -9.10
N LYS A 359 11.50 -33.07 -8.26
CA LYS A 359 12.15 -34.30 -8.74
C LYS A 359 11.11 -35.40 -8.87
N LEU A 360 11.37 -36.36 -9.74
CA LEU A 360 10.57 -37.59 -9.86
C LEU A 360 10.39 -38.28 -8.51
N ALA A 361 11.44 -38.34 -7.67
CA ALA A 361 11.39 -38.95 -6.34
C ALA A 361 10.43 -38.22 -5.38
N ASP A 362 10.18 -36.93 -5.59
CA ASP A 362 9.31 -36.14 -4.71
C ASP A 362 7.82 -36.40 -5.01
N LEU A 363 7.49 -36.98 -6.16
CA LEU A 363 6.10 -37.24 -6.58
C LEU A 363 5.35 -38.15 -5.61
N ASP A 364 6.02 -39.06 -4.90
CA ASP A 364 5.40 -39.96 -3.92
C ASP A 364 5.04 -39.26 -2.61
N SER A 365 5.66 -38.12 -2.32
CA SER A 365 5.33 -37.27 -1.16
C SER A 365 4.56 -36.00 -1.53
N ALA A 366 4.27 -35.80 -2.82
CA ALA A 366 3.65 -34.59 -3.32
C ALA A 366 2.24 -34.36 -2.74
N SER A 367 1.97 -33.12 -2.33
CA SER A 367 0.64 -32.70 -1.90
C SER A 367 -0.36 -32.71 -3.07
N THR A 368 -1.66 -32.87 -2.77
CA THR A 368 -2.74 -32.81 -3.78
C THR A 368 -2.75 -31.49 -4.56
N LYS A 369 -2.34 -30.39 -3.93
CA LYS A 369 -2.15 -29.09 -4.60
C LYS A 369 -1.03 -29.13 -5.63
N LEU A 370 0.12 -29.73 -5.28
CA LEU A 370 1.24 -29.87 -6.20
C LEU A 370 0.89 -30.79 -7.36
N LEU A 371 0.21 -31.92 -7.09
CA LEU A 371 -0.29 -32.83 -8.13
C LEU A 371 -1.25 -32.13 -9.08
N ARG A 372 -2.15 -31.27 -8.57
CA ARG A 372 -3.05 -30.46 -9.40
C ARG A 372 -2.29 -29.49 -10.32
N VAL A 373 -1.22 -28.86 -9.82
CA VAL A 373 -0.37 -27.98 -10.62
C VAL A 373 0.35 -28.77 -11.71
N LEU A 374 0.98 -29.88 -11.35
CA LEU A 374 1.69 -30.75 -12.30
C LEU A 374 0.74 -31.33 -13.36
N ALA A 375 -0.43 -31.83 -12.97
CA ALA A 375 -1.43 -32.32 -13.90
C ALA A 375 -1.94 -31.23 -14.86
N GLY A 376 -2.01 -29.98 -14.40
CA GLY A 376 -2.32 -28.83 -15.25
C GLY A 376 -1.21 -28.49 -16.26
N ILE A 377 0.05 -28.68 -15.89
CA ILE A 377 1.21 -28.48 -16.79
C ILE A 377 1.21 -29.53 -17.89
N PHE A 378 0.97 -30.79 -17.54
CA PHE A 378 0.93 -31.91 -18.50
C PHE A 378 -0.48 -32.14 -19.09
N ARG A 379 -1.36 -31.14 -19.11
CA ARG A 379 -2.76 -31.26 -19.54
C ARG A 379 -2.98 -31.78 -20.97
N GLU A 380 -1.94 -31.69 -21.80
CA GLU A 380 -1.97 -32.19 -23.18
C GLU A 380 -1.93 -33.73 -23.24
N ASP A 381 -1.53 -34.40 -22.15
CA ASP A 381 -1.73 -35.85 -22.00
C ASP A 381 -3.22 -36.13 -21.74
N GLU A 382 -3.92 -36.64 -22.75
CA GLU A 382 -5.35 -36.99 -22.68
C GLU A 382 -5.68 -37.91 -21.48
N ARG A 383 -4.72 -38.72 -21.03
CA ARG A 383 -4.90 -39.63 -19.88
C ARG A 383 -5.14 -38.86 -18.58
N LEU A 384 -4.66 -37.62 -18.46
CA LEU A 384 -4.84 -36.78 -17.27
C LEU A 384 -6.20 -36.07 -17.23
N LYS A 385 -6.83 -35.77 -18.38
CA LYS A 385 -8.05 -34.95 -18.43
C LYS A 385 -9.20 -35.48 -17.58
N GLN A 386 -9.36 -36.80 -17.53
CA GLN A 386 -10.38 -37.47 -16.71
C GLN A 386 -10.15 -37.35 -15.19
N TYR A 387 -8.92 -37.05 -14.75
CA TYR A 387 -8.53 -37.04 -13.33
C TYR A 387 -8.35 -35.63 -12.76
N VAL A 388 -8.11 -34.61 -13.60
CA VAL A 388 -7.85 -33.21 -13.18
C VAL A 388 -9.03 -32.60 -12.40
N SER A 389 -10.27 -33.01 -12.69
CA SER A 389 -11.48 -32.52 -12.01
C SER A 389 -11.55 -32.93 -10.54
N ASN A 390 -10.95 -34.07 -10.16
CA ASN A 390 -10.98 -34.61 -8.81
C ASN A 390 -9.65 -35.24 -8.38
N VAL A 391 -8.59 -34.42 -8.38
CA VAL A 391 -7.21 -34.80 -8.05
C VAL A 391 -7.07 -35.54 -6.70
N GLU A 392 -7.93 -35.25 -5.72
CA GLU A 392 -7.87 -35.90 -4.40
C GLU A 392 -8.24 -37.38 -4.46
N LYS A 393 -9.20 -37.74 -5.33
CA LYS A 393 -9.66 -39.11 -5.51
C LYS A 393 -8.71 -39.94 -6.39
N TYR A 394 -8.08 -39.31 -7.38
CA TYR A 394 -7.27 -39.98 -8.41
C TYR A 394 -5.78 -39.68 -8.28
N ALA A 395 -5.31 -39.44 -7.05
CA ALA A 395 -3.95 -38.99 -6.80
C ALA A 395 -2.91 -40.01 -7.26
N ASP A 396 -3.18 -41.31 -7.10
CA ASP A 396 -2.24 -42.38 -7.43
C ASP A 396 -2.14 -42.61 -8.94
N GLU A 397 -3.26 -42.55 -9.66
CA GLU A 397 -3.31 -42.62 -11.12
C GLU A 397 -2.60 -41.40 -11.74
N ILE A 398 -2.84 -40.20 -11.20
CA ILE A 398 -2.13 -38.98 -11.62
C ILE A 398 -0.62 -39.13 -11.38
N ARG A 399 -0.20 -39.66 -10.22
CA ARG A 399 1.23 -39.89 -9.93
C ARG A 399 1.86 -40.85 -10.93
N ALA A 400 1.19 -41.95 -11.26
CA ALA A 400 1.70 -42.93 -12.23
C ALA A 400 1.93 -42.29 -13.60
N ILE A 401 0.94 -41.54 -14.11
CA ILE A 401 1.03 -40.85 -15.40
C ILE A 401 2.12 -39.77 -15.38
N LEU A 402 2.21 -38.99 -14.29
CA LEU A 402 3.25 -37.98 -14.13
C LEU A 402 4.66 -38.61 -14.08
N LYS A 403 4.84 -39.77 -13.42
CA LYS A 403 6.13 -40.45 -13.38
C LYS A 403 6.61 -40.84 -14.78
N GLU A 404 5.71 -41.32 -15.63
CA GLU A 404 6.01 -41.58 -17.04
C GLU A 404 6.41 -40.29 -17.76
N ASN A 405 5.60 -39.23 -17.65
CA ASN A 405 5.86 -37.95 -18.34
C ASN A 405 7.18 -37.29 -17.91
N PHE A 406 7.59 -37.38 -16.64
CA PHE A 406 8.88 -36.89 -16.17
C PHE A 406 10.07 -37.60 -16.85
N SER A 407 9.88 -38.85 -17.30
CA SER A 407 10.93 -39.70 -17.86
C SER A 407 10.97 -39.71 -19.40
N THR A 408 9.85 -39.48 -20.07
CA THR A 408 9.72 -39.62 -21.54
C THR A 408 9.55 -38.30 -22.28
N MET A 409 9.09 -37.23 -21.64
CA MET A 409 8.81 -35.95 -22.30
C MET A 409 9.93 -34.92 -22.09
N ARG A 410 10.67 -34.62 -23.16
CA ARG A 410 11.29 -33.29 -23.34
C ARG A 410 10.21 -32.32 -23.79
N VAL A 411 9.27 -32.00 -22.91
CA VAL A 411 8.30 -30.93 -23.17
C VAL A 411 8.83 -29.68 -22.49
N SER A 412 9.37 -28.78 -23.29
CA SER A 412 9.26 -27.36 -22.95
C SER A 412 7.78 -27.04 -23.18
N ALA A 413 6.97 -27.07 -22.12
CA ALA A 413 5.77 -26.26 -22.16
C ALA A 413 6.28 -24.82 -22.23
N ASP A 414 5.59 -23.93 -22.96
CA ASP A 414 6.12 -22.58 -23.23
C ASP A 414 6.61 -21.84 -21.96
N ASP A 415 6.11 -22.21 -20.77
CA ASP A 415 6.43 -21.60 -19.48
C ASP A 415 7.00 -22.56 -18.39
N VAL A 416 7.45 -23.78 -18.74
CA VAL A 416 8.03 -24.79 -17.82
C VAL A 416 9.14 -25.60 -18.51
N VAL A 417 10.23 -25.91 -17.79
CA VAL A 417 11.32 -26.76 -18.31
C VAL A 417 11.30 -28.14 -17.65
N VAL A 418 11.43 -29.21 -18.44
CA VAL A 418 11.55 -30.60 -17.95
C VAL A 418 12.87 -31.18 -18.41
N LYS A 419 13.75 -31.56 -17.48
CA LYS A 419 15.10 -32.02 -17.77
C LYS A 419 15.57 -33.04 -16.73
N GLN A 420 16.16 -34.15 -17.17
CA GLN A 420 16.77 -35.18 -16.29
C GLN A 420 15.85 -35.68 -15.15
N ASN A 421 14.59 -36.00 -15.46
CA ASN A 421 13.58 -36.41 -14.47
C ASN A 421 13.25 -35.33 -13.41
N GLU A 422 13.52 -34.07 -13.71
CA GLU A 422 13.14 -32.91 -12.90
C GLU A 422 12.27 -31.94 -13.70
N VAL A 423 11.31 -31.33 -13.01
CA VAL A 423 10.49 -30.24 -13.54
C VAL A 423 10.90 -28.94 -12.85
N PHE A 424 11.19 -27.92 -13.65
CA PHE A 424 11.61 -26.59 -13.23
C PHE A 424 10.48 -25.59 -13.49
N LEU A 425 9.87 -25.11 -12.40
CA LEU A 425 8.78 -24.13 -12.44
C LEU A 425 9.33 -22.73 -12.14
N PRO A 426 9.20 -21.74 -13.05
CA PRO A 426 9.65 -20.38 -12.79
C PRO A 426 9.05 -19.78 -11.50
N ASP A 427 9.90 -19.33 -10.58
CA ASP A 427 9.51 -18.65 -9.34
C ASP A 427 9.56 -17.13 -9.52
N LEU A 428 8.56 -16.61 -10.23
CA LEU A 428 8.41 -15.17 -10.45
C LEU A 428 8.22 -14.37 -9.16
N ARG A 429 7.71 -15.01 -8.10
CA ARG A 429 7.50 -14.31 -6.83
C ARG A 429 8.84 -13.94 -6.20
N THR A 430 9.80 -14.87 -6.22
CA THR A 430 11.18 -14.60 -5.78
C THR A 430 11.84 -13.55 -6.68
N TYR A 431 11.64 -13.63 -8.00
CA TYR A 431 12.20 -12.63 -8.92
C TYR A 431 11.65 -11.22 -8.69
N ILE A 432 10.33 -11.05 -8.63
CA ILE A 432 9.66 -9.75 -8.37
C ILE A 432 10.11 -9.16 -7.03
N GLN A 433 10.24 -9.99 -5.98
CA GLN A 433 10.70 -9.53 -4.67
C GLN A 433 12.19 -9.18 -4.64
N GLY A 434 13.02 -9.96 -5.32
CA GLY A 434 14.46 -9.76 -5.39
C GLY A 434 14.81 -8.53 -6.22
N SER A 435 14.26 -8.42 -7.43
CA SER A 435 14.41 -7.25 -8.30
C SER A 435 13.82 -5.99 -7.65
N GLY A 436 12.66 -6.08 -7.01
CA GLY A 436 12.03 -5.00 -6.21
C GLY A 436 12.86 -4.48 -5.03
N ARG A 437 14.08 -4.97 -4.81
CA ARG A 437 15.06 -4.33 -3.91
C ARG A 437 15.77 -3.14 -4.55
N ALA A 438 15.90 -3.12 -5.88
CA ALA A 438 16.48 -2.02 -6.64
C ALA A 438 15.49 -0.90 -6.98
N SER A 439 14.20 -1.09 -6.74
CA SER A 439 13.16 -0.06 -6.93
C SER A 439 12.21 -0.04 -5.75
N ARG A 440 12.05 1.13 -5.13
CA ARG A 440 11.19 1.32 -3.97
C ARG A 440 10.45 2.63 -4.08
N LEU A 441 9.25 2.59 -3.56
CA LEU A 441 8.43 3.76 -3.41
C LEU A 441 8.80 4.51 -2.12
N HIS A 442 9.22 5.77 -2.25
CA HIS A 442 9.55 6.67 -1.15
C HIS A 442 8.89 8.04 -1.34
N ALA A 443 9.14 8.96 -0.41
CA ALA A 443 8.60 10.32 -0.45
C ALA A 443 8.98 11.12 -1.70
N GLY A 444 10.03 10.68 -2.41
CA GLY A 444 10.55 11.23 -3.67
C GLY A 444 9.91 10.64 -4.93
N GLY A 445 8.98 9.70 -4.80
CA GLY A 445 8.43 8.90 -5.92
C GLY A 445 8.96 7.47 -5.90
N ILE A 446 8.87 6.77 -7.03
CA ILE A 446 9.43 5.41 -7.18
C ILE A 446 10.84 5.47 -7.78
N THR A 447 11.82 4.88 -7.10
CA THR A 447 13.19 4.82 -7.63
C THR A 447 13.24 3.94 -8.88
N LYS A 448 13.99 4.36 -9.91
CA LYS A 448 14.29 3.52 -11.07
C LYS A 448 15.32 2.46 -10.63
N GLY A 449 15.21 1.24 -11.14
CA GLY A 449 16.20 0.19 -10.96
C GLY A 449 16.41 -0.61 -12.24
N ALA A 450 17.38 -1.51 -12.22
CA ALA A 450 17.59 -2.49 -13.29
C ALA A 450 17.70 -3.90 -12.69
N SER A 451 17.19 -4.89 -13.41
CA SER A 451 17.33 -6.30 -13.06
C SER A 451 17.86 -7.06 -14.27
N MET A 452 19.03 -7.66 -14.11
CA MET A 452 19.69 -8.42 -15.18
C MET A 452 19.58 -9.91 -14.89
N LEU A 453 18.98 -10.65 -15.81
CA LEU A 453 18.88 -12.11 -15.78
C LEU A 453 20.00 -12.72 -16.63
N LEU A 454 20.81 -13.58 -16.01
CA LEU A 454 21.76 -14.43 -16.71
C LEU A 454 21.31 -15.88 -16.58
N GLU A 455 20.93 -16.48 -17.69
CA GLU A 455 20.39 -17.84 -17.71
C GLU A 455 20.61 -18.48 -19.09
N ASP A 456 20.71 -19.81 -19.12
CA ASP A 456 20.73 -20.55 -20.37
C ASP A 456 19.43 -20.38 -21.15
N GLU A 457 19.51 -20.33 -22.49
CA GLU A 457 18.42 -19.94 -23.38
C GLU A 457 17.12 -20.74 -23.17
N GLU A 458 17.24 -22.06 -22.94
CA GLU A 458 16.13 -22.97 -22.63
C GLU A 458 15.35 -22.51 -21.37
N PHE A 459 16.07 -22.22 -20.29
CA PHE A 459 15.49 -21.79 -19.01
C PHE A 459 15.03 -20.33 -19.06
N ALA A 460 15.79 -19.47 -19.73
CA ALA A 460 15.44 -18.06 -19.92
C ALA A 460 14.12 -17.91 -20.67
N SER A 461 13.92 -18.66 -21.76
CA SER A 461 12.70 -18.63 -22.56
C SER A 461 11.45 -18.97 -21.73
N ALA A 462 11.49 -20.09 -21.00
CA ALA A 462 10.40 -20.49 -20.12
C ALA A 462 10.12 -19.47 -19.01
N PHE A 463 11.18 -18.89 -18.43
CA PHE A 463 11.07 -17.88 -17.40
C PHE A 463 10.43 -16.59 -17.92
N ILE A 464 10.90 -16.07 -19.07
CA ILE A 464 10.40 -14.85 -19.71
C ILE A 464 8.95 -15.02 -20.15
N LYS A 465 8.59 -16.19 -20.72
CA LYS A 465 7.20 -16.49 -21.07
C LYS A 465 6.29 -16.49 -19.86
N ARG A 466 6.70 -17.12 -18.76
CA ARG A 466 5.92 -17.09 -17.52
C ARG A 466 5.80 -15.65 -17.01
N ALA A 467 6.88 -14.88 -17.09
CA ALA A 467 6.94 -13.49 -16.64
C ALA A 467 5.98 -12.57 -17.40
N SER A 468 5.75 -12.82 -18.70
CA SER A 468 4.81 -12.02 -19.50
C SER A 468 3.35 -12.14 -19.02
N TYR A 469 2.98 -13.23 -18.33
CA TYR A 469 1.65 -13.34 -17.70
C TYR A 469 1.47 -12.43 -16.47
N TYR A 470 2.56 -11.81 -16.01
CA TYR A 470 2.62 -10.85 -14.91
C TYR A 470 3.01 -9.46 -15.41
N ASP A 471 2.82 -9.19 -16.71
CA ASP A 471 3.16 -7.92 -17.38
C ASP A 471 4.64 -7.51 -17.22
N LEU A 472 5.54 -8.49 -17.09
CA LEU A 472 6.99 -8.26 -17.07
C LEU A 472 7.57 -8.44 -18.47
N GLU A 473 8.14 -7.36 -19.01
CA GLU A 473 8.80 -7.36 -20.30
C GLU A 473 10.32 -7.38 -20.13
N PHE A 474 10.98 -8.40 -20.68
CA PHE A 474 12.43 -8.50 -20.69
C PHE A 474 12.99 -7.96 -22.00
N LYS A 475 13.92 -7.02 -21.90
CA LYS A 475 14.67 -6.51 -23.06
C LYS A 475 15.97 -7.27 -23.26
N GLY A 476 16.40 -7.42 -24.51
CA GLY A 476 17.72 -7.96 -24.81
C GLY A 476 18.83 -6.97 -24.41
N ARG A 477 20.00 -7.46 -24.01
CA ARG A 477 21.16 -6.61 -23.67
C ARG A 477 21.47 -5.54 -24.74
N GLY A 478 21.30 -5.85 -26.03
CA GLY A 478 21.58 -4.94 -27.13
C GLY A 478 20.53 -3.83 -27.36
N GLU A 479 19.35 -3.97 -26.78
CA GLU A 479 18.23 -3.01 -26.90
C GLU A 479 18.27 -1.92 -25.83
N VAL A 480 19.26 -2.01 -24.92
CA VAL A 480 19.30 -1.27 -23.67
C VAL A 480 20.45 -0.28 -23.67
N ASP A 481 20.12 1.01 -23.47
CA ASP A 481 21.09 2.06 -23.21
C ASP A 481 21.45 2.11 -21.71
N PHE A 482 22.56 1.46 -21.36
CA PHE A 482 23.04 1.37 -19.98
C PHE A 482 23.52 2.73 -19.42
N GLU A 483 24.03 3.63 -20.28
CA GLU A 483 24.42 4.99 -19.86
C GLU A 483 23.18 5.72 -19.35
N LYS A 484 22.13 5.77 -20.18
CA LYS A 484 20.86 6.41 -19.85
C LYS A 484 20.20 5.81 -18.61
N ILE A 485 20.17 4.48 -18.48
CA ILE A 485 19.58 3.82 -17.31
C ILE A 485 20.32 4.20 -16.02
N ARG A 486 21.65 4.28 -16.04
CA ARG A 486 22.41 4.71 -14.86
C ARG A 486 22.09 6.14 -14.48
N GLU A 487 21.98 7.04 -15.45
CA GLU A 487 21.58 8.42 -15.20
C GLU A 487 20.19 8.51 -14.57
N GLU A 488 19.21 7.75 -15.07
CA GLU A 488 17.85 7.69 -14.50
C GLU A 488 17.83 7.11 -13.08
N ILE A 489 18.61 6.05 -12.85
CA ILE A 489 18.81 5.43 -11.52
C ILE A 489 19.39 6.45 -10.54
N ASP A 490 20.42 7.19 -10.93
CA ASP A 490 21.07 8.16 -10.06
C ASP A 490 20.18 9.40 -9.84
N ARG A 491 19.51 9.88 -10.87
CA ARG A 491 18.54 10.99 -10.77
C ARG A 491 17.41 10.65 -9.81
N SER A 492 16.82 9.46 -9.94
CA SER A 492 15.70 9.03 -9.08
C SER A 492 16.10 8.87 -7.60
N ARG A 493 17.39 8.67 -7.29
CA ARG A 493 17.91 8.54 -5.91
C ARG A 493 18.34 9.86 -5.28
N ARG A 494 18.62 10.90 -6.09
CA ARG A 494 18.90 12.26 -5.59
C ARG A 494 17.66 12.94 -4.98
N GLY A 495 16.46 12.41 -5.24
CA GLY A 495 15.21 12.79 -4.59
C GLY A 495 14.53 14.02 -5.21
N ALA A 496 13.20 13.98 -5.32
CA ALA A 496 12.38 15.07 -5.85
C ALA A 496 12.40 16.37 -5.00
N GLU A 497 12.94 16.33 -3.77
CA GLU A 497 13.11 17.52 -2.93
C GLU A 497 14.12 18.51 -3.53
N ALA A 498 15.11 18.03 -4.30
CA ALA A 498 16.04 18.87 -5.02
C ALA A 498 15.41 19.60 -6.24
N GLU A 499 14.25 19.14 -6.71
CA GLU A 499 13.55 19.65 -7.91
C GLU A 499 12.22 20.38 -7.58
N GLY A 500 11.89 20.59 -6.29
CA GLY A 500 10.75 21.41 -5.87
C GLY A 500 9.35 20.81 -6.13
N GLY A 501 9.25 19.51 -6.46
CA GLY A 501 7.98 18.84 -6.78
C GLY A 501 7.35 18.05 -5.63
N GLU A 502 6.03 17.83 -5.70
CA GLU A 502 5.33 16.81 -4.90
C GLU A 502 5.22 15.50 -5.72
N PRO A 503 6.12 14.54 -5.54
CA PRO A 503 6.23 13.36 -6.41
C PRO A 503 5.13 12.33 -6.18
N VAL A 504 4.47 12.35 -5.01
CA VAL A 504 3.38 11.44 -4.69
C VAL A 504 2.12 12.25 -4.36
N LYS A 505 1.08 12.12 -5.19
CA LYS A 505 -0.18 12.87 -5.08
C LYS A 505 -1.37 11.94 -4.81
N PRO A 506 -2.39 12.39 -4.06
CA PRO A 506 -3.63 11.64 -3.99
C PRO A 506 -4.38 11.71 -5.32
N ALA A 507 -4.99 10.61 -5.75
CA ALA A 507 -5.84 10.56 -6.94
C ALA A 507 -7.13 9.79 -6.65
N LEU A 508 -8.27 10.31 -7.10
CA LEU A 508 -9.55 9.60 -7.03
C LEU A 508 -9.79 8.90 -8.37
N PHE A 509 -9.98 7.58 -8.35
CA PHE A 509 -10.24 6.76 -9.53
C PHE A 509 -11.63 6.13 -9.44
N ILE A 510 -12.57 6.63 -10.24
CA ILE A 510 -13.97 6.18 -10.21
C ILE A 510 -14.19 5.18 -11.35
N VAL A 511 -14.78 4.04 -11.01
CA VAL A 511 -15.27 3.05 -11.99
C VAL A 511 -16.76 2.78 -11.77
N GLU A 512 -17.41 2.14 -12.72
CA GLU A 512 -18.85 1.87 -12.59
C GLU A 512 -19.16 0.74 -11.61
N SER A 513 -18.40 -0.36 -11.63
CA SER A 513 -18.74 -1.58 -10.89
C SER A 513 -17.81 -1.85 -9.69
N PRO A 514 -18.34 -2.41 -8.58
CA PRO A 514 -17.54 -2.80 -7.41
C PRO A 514 -16.43 -3.81 -7.72
N THR A 515 -16.67 -4.72 -8.68
CA THR A 515 -15.70 -5.74 -9.06
C THR A 515 -14.49 -5.11 -9.74
N LYS A 516 -14.70 -4.18 -10.68
CA LYS A 516 -13.61 -3.41 -11.30
C LYS A 516 -12.81 -2.65 -10.25
N ALA A 517 -13.48 -1.97 -9.32
CA ALA A 517 -12.81 -1.19 -8.26
C ALA A 517 -11.89 -2.07 -7.41
N ARG A 518 -12.39 -3.24 -7.00
CA ARG A 518 -11.62 -4.20 -6.20
C ARG A 518 -10.46 -4.81 -6.98
N GLN A 519 -10.65 -5.16 -8.24
CA GLN A 519 -9.60 -5.76 -9.08
C GLN A 519 -8.46 -4.77 -9.33
N ILE A 520 -8.78 -3.54 -9.73
CA ILE A 520 -7.79 -2.48 -9.95
C ILE A 520 -7.00 -2.21 -8.68
N ALA A 521 -7.68 -2.06 -7.53
CA ALA A 521 -6.99 -1.81 -6.27
C ALA A 521 -6.05 -2.96 -5.86
N ARG A 522 -6.45 -4.21 -6.13
CA ARG A 522 -5.65 -5.41 -5.81
C ARG A 522 -4.45 -5.62 -6.71
N PHE A 523 -4.46 -5.04 -7.92
CA PHE A 523 -3.33 -5.09 -8.84
C PHE A 523 -2.08 -4.42 -8.24
N PHE A 524 -2.25 -3.39 -7.41
CA PHE A 524 -1.15 -2.64 -6.81
C PHE A 524 -0.79 -3.08 -5.38
N GLY A 525 -1.34 -4.20 -4.91
CA GLY A 525 -1.12 -4.76 -3.58
C GLY A 525 -2.41 -4.87 -2.76
N GLN A 526 -2.28 -5.05 -1.44
CA GLN A 526 -3.44 -5.14 -0.55
C GLN A 526 -3.90 -3.74 -0.10
N PRO A 527 -5.02 -3.21 -0.63
CA PRO A 527 -5.44 -1.85 -0.35
C PRO A 527 -5.92 -1.69 1.09
N SER A 528 -5.86 -0.47 1.60
CA SER A 528 -6.68 -0.08 2.74
C SER A 528 -8.12 0.13 2.26
N VAL A 529 -9.09 -0.34 3.04
CA VAL A 529 -10.51 -0.18 2.70
C VAL A 529 -11.12 0.91 3.56
N ARG A 530 -11.92 1.79 2.97
CA ARG A 530 -12.80 2.73 3.68
C ARG A 530 -14.25 2.44 3.30
N VAL A 531 -15.12 2.47 4.30
CA VAL A 531 -16.55 2.18 4.16
C VAL A 531 -17.31 3.46 4.49
N PHE A 532 -18.09 3.97 3.55
CA PHE A 532 -18.99 5.09 3.80
C PHE A 532 -20.37 4.51 4.08
N ARG A 533 -20.92 4.79 5.25
CA ARG A 533 -22.25 4.35 5.65
C ARG A 533 -23.25 5.49 5.50
N GLY A 534 -24.46 5.17 5.06
CA GLY A 534 -25.57 6.11 5.04
C GLY A 534 -26.20 6.30 6.43
N ASN A 535 -27.21 7.17 6.51
CA ASN A 535 -27.92 7.47 7.76
C ASN A 535 -28.56 6.23 8.42
N ASP A 536 -28.96 5.25 7.61
CA ASP A 536 -29.56 3.99 8.09
C ASP A 536 -28.52 2.96 8.58
N GLY A 537 -27.23 3.31 8.56
CA GLY A 537 -26.11 2.42 8.91
C GLY A 537 -25.66 1.47 7.79
N ASP A 538 -26.41 1.41 6.69
CA ASP A 538 -26.07 0.62 5.50
C ASP A 538 -24.83 1.14 4.77
N VAL A 539 -24.10 0.23 4.12
CA VAL A 539 -22.93 0.59 3.32
C VAL A 539 -23.39 1.30 2.05
N ALA A 540 -23.06 2.60 1.94
CA ALA A 540 -23.36 3.43 0.78
C ALA A 540 -22.27 3.32 -0.29
N LEU A 541 -20.99 3.36 0.12
CA LEU A 541 -19.84 3.31 -0.78
C LEU A 541 -18.68 2.58 -0.11
N VAL A 542 -17.89 1.87 -0.91
CA VAL A 542 -16.60 1.32 -0.49
C VAL A 542 -15.51 1.91 -1.36
N ALA A 543 -14.48 2.45 -0.73
CA ALA A 543 -13.30 2.97 -1.41
C ALA A 543 -12.05 2.19 -0.99
N TYR A 544 -11.13 2.02 -1.92
CA TYR A 544 -9.88 1.29 -1.74
C TYR A 544 -8.71 2.26 -1.93
N ASP A 545 -7.95 2.52 -0.87
CA ASP A 545 -6.74 3.34 -0.93
C ASP A 545 -5.53 2.43 -1.19
N VAL A 546 -4.79 2.67 -2.27
CA VAL A 546 -3.59 1.91 -2.67
C VAL A 546 -2.52 2.84 -3.24
N ALA A 547 -1.24 2.56 -3.00
CA ALA A 547 -0.15 3.32 -3.61
C ALA A 547 0.27 2.66 -4.93
N THR A 548 0.41 3.46 -5.99
CA THR A 548 0.66 2.99 -7.36
C THR A 548 1.94 3.56 -7.98
N GLY A 549 2.80 4.19 -7.17
CA GLY A 549 3.99 4.92 -7.61
C GLY A 549 3.85 6.39 -7.25
N ASN A 550 3.68 7.25 -8.25
CA ASN A 550 3.52 8.70 -8.06
C ASN A 550 2.13 9.11 -7.52
N TYR A 551 1.27 8.13 -7.23
CA TYR A 551 -0.05 8.37 -6.66
C TYR A 551 -0.36 7.47 -5.47
N VAL A 552 -1.14 8.03 -4.53
CA VAL A 552 -1.98 7.26 -3.61
C VAL A 552 -3.39 7.33 -4.17
N MET A 553 -3.82 6.24 -4.81
CA MET A 553 -5.08 6.16 -5.51
C MET A 553 -6.19 5.68 -4.57
N THR A 554 -7.28 6.43 -4.51
CA THR A 554 -8.55 6.02 -3.92
C THR A 554 -9.44 5.49 -5.05
N VAL A 555 -9.62 4.18 -5.15
CA VAL A 555 -10.50 3.54 -6.14
C VAL A 555 -11.89 3.38 -5.56
N ALA A 556 -12.93 3.88 -6.24
CA ALA A 556 -14.32 3.78 -5.79
C ALA A 556 -15.24 3.40 -6.96
N ALA A 557 -16.39 2.80 -6.65
CA ALA A 557 -17.39 2.43 -7.64
C ALA A 557 -18.62 3.34 -7.57
N SER A 558 -19.08 3.88 -8.71
CA SER A 558 -20.32 4.66 -8.79
C SER A 558 -21.59 3.80 -8.68
N LEU A 559 -21.44 2.47 -8.80
CA LEU A 559 -22.54 1.48 -8.80
C LEU A 559 -23.46 1.58 -10.04
N GLY A 560 -22.90 2.04 -11.17
CA GLY A 560 -23.61 2.29 -12.42
C GLY A 560 -23.77 3.79 -12.69
N HIS A 561 -24.79 4.16 -13.45
CA HIS A 561 -25.14 5.55 -13.70
C HIS A 561 -25.63 6.22 -12.40
N VAL A 562 -25.23 7.48 -12.20
CA VAL A 562 -25.64 8.27 -11.02
C VAL A 562 -26.92 9.06 -11.29
N VAL A 563 -27.13 9.44 -12.54
CA VAL A 563 -28.27 10.24 -13.00
C VAL A 563 -28.88 9.65 -14.27
N ASP A 564 -30.17 9.91 -14.49
CA ASP A 564 -30.93 9.53 -15.69
C ASP A 564 -32.00 10.59 -16.00
N LEU A 565 -32.59 10.58 -17.18
CA LEU A 565 -33.61 11.55 -17.60
C LEU A 565 -34.83 11.51 -16.68
N VAL A 566 -35.24 12.69 -16.20
CA VAL A 566 -36.50 12.83 -15.45
C VAL A 566 -37.68 12.64 -16.40
N ARG A 567 -38.85 12.30 -15.87
CA ARG A 567 -40.06 12.04 -16.70
C ARG A 567 -41.15 13.10 -16.54
N ASP A 568 -41.00 13.98 -15.57
CA ASP A 568 -42.00 14.91 -15.06
C ASP A 568 -41.76 16.37 -15.45
N ARG A 569 -40.69 16.66 -16.20
CA ARG A 569 -40.33 18.02 -16.63
C ARG A 569 -40.22 18.14 -18.15
N GLY A 570 -40.69 19.27 -18.69
CA GLY A 570 -40.66 19.54 -20.13
C GLY A 570 -41.37 18.46 -20.95
N PHE A 571 -40.89 18.24 -22.18
CA PHE A 571 -41.31 17.13 -23.02
C PHE A 571 -40.54 15.87 -22.63
N PHE A 572 -41.11 15.05 -21.73
CA PHE A 572 -40.53 13.78 -21.26
C PHE A 572 -39.07 13.87 -20.77
N GLY A 573 -38.75 14.93 -20.01
CA GLY A 573 -37.41 15.17 -19.47
C GLY A 573 -36.58 16.15 -20.28
N VAL A 574 -37.11 16.71 -21.36
CA VAL A 574 -36.39 17.66 -22.23
C VAL A 574 -37.11 19.00 -22.25
N LEU A 575 -36.41 20.07 -21.85
CA LEU A 575 -36.90 21.44 -22.04
C LEU A 575 -36.67 21.85 -23.49
N VAL A 576 -37.69 22.42 -24.12
CA VAL A 576 -37.63 22.94 -25.49
C VAL A 576 -37.69 24.46 -25.39
N GLU A 577 -36.56 25.13 -25.63
CA GLU A 577 -36.48 26.59 -25.64
C GLU A 577 -36.94 27.16 -27.00
N GLU A 578 -37.34 28.44 -27.01
CA GLU A 578 -37.91 29.12 -28.19
C GLU A 578 -37.00 29.08 -29.44
N ASN A 579 -35.68 28.97 -29.23
CA ASN A 579 -34.68 28.86 -30.30
C ASN A 579 -34.44 27.42 -30.80
N GLN A 580 -35.42 26.51 -30.64
CA GLN A 580 -35.30 25.07 -30.95
C GLN A 580 -34.13 24.37 -30.25
N LYS A 581 -33.79 24.85 -29.05
CA LYS A 581 -32.74 24.25 -28.23
C LYS A 581 -33.34 23.23 -27.28
N TYR A 582 -32.78 22.03 -27.28
CA TYR A 582 -33.23 20.90 -26.46
C TYR A 582 -32.30 20.72 -25.27
N VAL A 583 -32.81 20.92 -24.07
CA VAL A 583 -32.02 20.84 -22.83
C VAL A 583 -32.52 19.65 -22.00
N PRO A 584 -31.79 18.52 -21.95
CA PRO A 584 -32.14 17.39 -21.11
C PRO A 584 -32.04 17.74 -19.62
N VAL A 585 -33.00 17.21 -18.86
CA VAL A 585 -33.05 17.33 -17.40
C VAL A 585 -32.83 15.95 -16.78
N TYR A 586 -31.71 15.81 -16.07
CA TYR A 586 -31.31 14.59 -15.40
C TYR A 586 -31.63 14.67 -13.90
N GLY A 587 -32.10 13.59 -13.30
CA GLY A 587 -32.30 13.46 -11.86
C GLY A 587 -31.50 12.29 -11.28
N ALA A 588 -31.34 12.26 -9.96
CA ALA A 588 -30.66 11.16 -9.28
C ALA A 588 -31.39 9.83 -9.49
N ILE A 589 -30.66 8.77 -9.82
CA ILE A 589 -31.21 7.42 -9.87
C ILE A 589 -31.40 6.91 -8.43
N ARG A 590 -32.59 6.41 -8.12
CA ARG A 590 -32.94 5.76 -6.87
C ARG A 590 -33.36 4.31 -7.12
N ARG A 591 -33.01 3.42 -6.19
CA ARG A 591 -33.45 2.02 -6.22
C ARG A 591 -34.13 1.67 -4.90
N CYS A 592 -35.37 1.19 -4.97
CA CYS A 592 -36.12 0.78 -3.79
C CYS A 592 -35.50 -0.46 -3.17
N ARG A 593 -35.16 -0.41 -1.87
CA ARG A 593 -34.61 -1.57 -1.15
C ARG A 593 -35.63 -2.70 -0.93
N ARG A 594 -36.94 -2.40 -0.94
CA ARG A 594 -38.01 -3.38 -0.71
C ARG A 594 -38.32 -4.24 -1.94
N CYS A 595 -38.45 -3.61 -3.11
CA CYS A 595 -38.86 -4.31 -4.35
C CYS A 595 -37.83 -4.26 -5.47
N GLY A 596 -36.72 -3.55 -5.28
CA GLY A 596 -35.66 -3.42 -6.28
C GLY A 596 -35.98 -2.48 -7.45
N TYR A 597 -37.17 -1.86 -7.50
CA TYR A 597 -37.57 -0.97 -8.59
C TYR A 597 -36.70 0.29 -8.63
N GLN A 598 -36.22 0.63 -9.84
CA GLN A 598 -35.43 1.82 -10.11
C GLN A 598 -36.31 2.95 -10.64
N PHE A 599 -36.09 4.17 -10.15
CA PHE A 599 -36.78 5.39 -10.57
C PHE A 599 -35.84 6.60 -10.48
N VAL A 600 -36.27 7.74 -11.03
CA VAL A 600 -35.46 8.96 -11.13
C VAL A 600 -36.11 10.06 -10.31
N GLY A 601 -35.30 10.82 -9.57
CA GLY A 601 -35.74 11.90 -8.70
C GLY A 601 -36.01 11.46 -7.26
N ASP A 602 -36.46 12.40 -6.44
CA ASP A 602 -36.75 12.17 -5.03
C ASP A 602 -38.23 11.82 -4.79
N GLY A 603 -38.49 10.96 -3.79
CA GLY A 603 -39.86 10.55 -3.43
C GLY A 603 -39.98 9.09 -2.98
N ALA A 604 -41.19 8.70 -2.58
CA ALA A 604 -41.51 7.33 -2.21
C ALA A 604 -41.48 6.40 -3.44
N CYS A 605 -41.15 5.12 -3.22
CA CYS A 605 -41.12 4.15 -4.31
C CYS A 605 -42.50 4.07 -4.99
N PRO A 606 -42.61 4.31 -6.30
CA PRO A 606 -43.90 4.35 -7.00
C PRO A 606 -44.61 2.99 -7.05
N LYS A 607 -43.88 1.89 -6.79
CA LYS A 607 -44.44 0.52 -6.76
C LYS A 607 -44.86 0.03 -5.38
N CYS A 608 -44.30 0.58 -4.30
CA CYS A 608 -44.46 0.04 -2.95
C CYS A 608 -45.03 1.08 -1.97
N ARG A 609 -45.77 2.06 -2.50
CA ARG A 609 -46.41 3.13 -1.72
C ARG A 609 -46.95 2.62 -0.39
#